data_AF-A0A6M1N623-F1
#
_entry.id   AF-A0A6M1N623-F1
#
_cell.length_a   1.000
_cell.length_b   1.000
_cell.length_c   1.000
_cell.angle_alpha   90.00
_cell.angle_beta   90.00
_cell.angle_gamma   90.00
#
_symmetry.space_group_name_H-M   'P 1'
#
loop_
_entity.id
_entity.type
_entity.pdbx_description
1 polymer ?
#
loop_
_entity_poly.entity_id
_entity_poly.type
_entity_poly.pdbx_seq_one_letter_code
_entity_poly.pdbx_strand_id
1 'polypeptide(L)'
;MKRMLYDLALYVDKIAKGDRAIILAGGFIPTKERDPSMVPPFPKNFRVMLTETGGCQVHLRVKAWRLARFYRFEYRKLESDAPWQIVLSSGSKCILANLDRRQDYEFRVAYLGADPTVTYSDVIRRFVY
;
A
#
# COMPACT_ATOMS: atom_id res chain seq x y z
N MET A 1 -16.19 27.30 21.92
CA MET A 1 -16.11 28.10 20.68
C MET A 1 -15.58 27.33 19.46
N LYS A 2 -14.51 26.52 19.55
CA LYS A 2 -13.92 25.85 18.37
C LYS A 2 -14.84 24.87 17.62
N ARG A 3 -15.84 24.29 18.29
CA ARG A 3 -16.72 23.25 17.72
C ARG A 3 -17.76 23.80 16.74
N MET A 4 -18.42 24.91 17.08
CA MET A 4 -19.38 25.57 16.18
C MET A 4 -18.75 26.08 14.88
N LEU A 5 -17.52 26.60 14.95
CA LEU A 5 -16.80 27.04 13.75
C LEU A 5 -16.45 25.85 12.84
N TYR A 6 -16.13 24.70 13.43
CA TYR A 6 -15.87 23.46 12.71
C TYR A 6 -17.14 22.92 12.04
N ASP A 7 -18.27 22.92 12.76
CA ASP A 7 -19.56 22.48 12.22
C ASP A 7 -20.02 23.39 11.07
N LEU A 8 -19.79 24.70 11.17
CA LEU A 8 -20.08 25.66 10.11
C LEU A 8 -19.17 25.44 8.88
N ALA A 9 -17.87 25.21 9.09
CA ALA A 9 -16.94 24.91 8.01
C ALA A 9 -17.37 23.64 7.24
N LEU A 10 -17.79 22.60 7.96
CA LEU A 10 -18.26 21.33 7.39
C LEU A 10 -19.58 21.49 6.64
N TYR A 11 -20.47 22.37 7.12
CA TYR A 11 -21.71 22.71 6.43
C TYR A 11 -21.48 23.45 5.11
N VAL A 12 -20.59 24.45 5.11
CA VAL A 12 -20.22 25.19 3.89
C VAL A 12 -19.56 24.27 2.87
N ASP A 13 -18.64 23.40 3.30
CA ASP A 13 -18.00 22.40 2.44
C ASP A 13 -19.03 21.45 1.79
N LYS A 14 -20.02 21.01 2.58
CA LYS A 14 -21.11 20.14 2.10
C LYS A 14 -22.04 20.83 1.09
N ILE A 15 -22.35 22.12 1.28
CA ILE A 15 -23.14 22.89 0.31
C ILE A 15 -22.34 23.13 -0.97
N ALA A 16 -21.06 23.49 -0.83
CA ALA A 16 -20.20 23.79 -1.95
C ALA A 16 -19.91 22.58 -2.84
N LYS A 17 -20.01 21.34 -2.32
CA LYS A 17 -19.71 20.09 -3.06
C LYS A 17 -18.33 20.13 -3.76
N GLY A 18 -17.36 20.82 -3.16
CA GLY A 18 -16.02 21.03 -3.73
C GLY A 18 -15.86 22.27 -4.60
N ASP A 19 -16.91 23.10 -4.79
CA ASP A 19 -16.79 24.39 -5.47
C ASP A 19 -15.99 25.37 -4.61
N ARG A 20 -14.76 25.63 -5.06
CA ARG A 20 -13.80 26.47 -4.37
C ARG A 20 -14.26 27.93 -4.25
N ALA A 21 -15.04 28.43 -5.22
CA ALA A 21 -15.51 29.81 -5.19
C ALA A 21 -16.51 30.01 -4.05
N ILE A 22 -17.38 29.03 -3.82
CA ILE A 22 -18.37 29.05 -2.74
C ILE A 22 -17.69 28.94 -1.37
N ILE A 23 -16.68 28.06 -1.23
CA ILE A 23 -15.93 27.90 0.04
C ILE A 23 -15.15 29.18 0.38
N LEU A 24 -14.49 29.79 -0.62
CA LEU A 24 -13.76 31.05 -0.45
C LEU A 24 -14.70 32.21 -0.12
N ALA A 25 -15.86 32.29 -0.78
CA ALA A 25 -16.89 33.30 -0.49
C ALA A 25 -17.44 33.16 0.95
N GLY A 26 -17.46 31.95 1.49
CA GLY A 26 -17.80 31.67 2.89
C GLY A 26 -16.71 32.06 3.90
N GLY A 27 -15.56 32.59 3.46
CA GLY A 27 -14.43 32.94 4.32
C GLY A 27 -13.60 31.74 4.78
N PHE A 28 -13.80 30.58 4.18
CA PHE A 28 -13.04 29.37 4.48
C PHE A 28 -11.99 29.09 3.40
N ILE A 29 -10.90 28.44 3.79
CA ILE A 29 -9.85 28.02 2.86
C ILE A 29 -10.24 26.62 2.35
N PRO A 30 -10.40 26.41 1.03
CA PRO A 30 -10.66 25.09 0.47
C PRO A 30 -9.59 24.09 0.90
N THR A 31 -10.01 22.89 1.28
CA THR A 31 -9.06 21.80 1.55
C THR A 31 -8.25 21.55 0.28
N LYS A 32 -6.91 21.55 0.39
CA LYS A 32 -6.03 21.26 -0.73
C LYS A 32 -6.42 19.91 -1.34
N GLU A 33 -6.88 19.91 -2.58
CA GLU A 33 -7.09 18.67 -3.32
C GLU A 33 -5.76 17.91 -3.35
N ARG A 34 -5.78 16.69 -2.81
CA ARG A 34 -4.68 15.75 -2.99
C ARG A 34 -4.72 15.38 -4.45
N ASP A 35 -3.73 15.82 -5.22
CA ASP A 35 -3.53 15.37 -6.60
C ASP A 35 -3.51 13.83 -6.61
N PRO A 36 -4.58 13.15 -7.06
CA PRO A 36 -4.70 11.70 -6.89
C PRO A 36 -3.98 10.93 -8.01
N SER A 37 -3.30 11.60 -8.94
CA SER A 37 -3.16 11.08 -10.30
C SER A 37 -1.86 10.33 -10.61
N MET A 38 -1.00 10.06 -9.62
CA MET A 38 0.20 9.27 -9.90
C MET A 38 -0.11 7.78 -9.85
N VAL A 39 -0.21 7.18 -11.04
CA VAL A 39 -0.21 5.72 -11.24
C VAL A 39 0.95 5.12 -10.44
N PRO A 40 0.72 4.04 -9.66
CA PRO A 40 1.78 3.43 -8.88
C PRO A 40 2.93 2.98 -9.79
N PRO A 41 4.18 3.45 -9.53
CA PRO A 41 5.31 3.09 -10.35
C PRO A 41 5.64 1.61 -10.18
N PHE A 42 6.35 1.05 -11.16
CA PHE A 42 6.90 -0.29 -11.04
C PHE A 42 7.75 -0.43 -9.75
N PRO A 43 7.46 -1.41 -8.87
CA PRO A 43 8.20 -1.55 -7.63
C PRO A 43 9.66 -1.95 -7.85
N LYS A 44 10.59 -1.12 -7.34
CA LYS A 44 12.04 -1.32 -7.52
C LYS A 44 12.68 -1.89 -6.26
N ASN A 45 13.79 -2.62 -6.44
CA ASN A 45 14.60 -3.22 -5.37
C ASN A 45 13.76 -4.11 -4.41
N PHE A 46 12.85 -4.90 -4.96
CA PHE A 46 12.20 -5.95 -4.18
C PHE A 46 13.24 -7.02 -3.80
N ARG A 47 13.30 -7.37 -2.52
CA ARG A 47 14.25 -8.32 -1.94
C ARG A 47 13.50 -9.25 -1.00
N VAL A 48 13.82 -10.53 -1.12
CA VAL A 48 13.32 -11.61 -0.28
C VAL A 48 14.53 -12.17 0.46
N MET A 49 14.57 -12.00 1.78
CA MET A 49 15.64 -12.51 2.64
C MET A 49 15.07 -13.59 3.55
N LEU A 50 15.74 -14.73 3.58
CA LEU A 50 15.41 -15.85 4.46
C LEU A 50 16.18 -15.66 5.76
N THR A 51 15.52 -15.81 6.91
CA THR A 51 16.18 -15.79 8.22
C THR A 51 16.19 -17.21 8.78
N GLU A 52 17.39 -17.71 9.11
CA GLU A 52 17.58 -19.09 9.62
C GLU A 52 17.36 -19.19 11.14
N THR A 53 17.21 -18.06 11.84
CA THR A 53 17.13 -18.02 13.30
C THR A 53 15.72 -18.35 13.79
N GLY A 54 15.47 -19.64 14.06
CA GLY A 54 14.43 -20.12 14.99
C GLY A 54 12.98 -20.15 14.50
N GLY A 55 12.69 -19.60 13.32
CA GLY A 55 11.37 -19.68 12.70
C GLY A 55 11.49 -19.47 11.21
N CYS A 56 10.69 -20.19 10.41
CA CYS A 56 10.67 -20.05 8.94
C CYS A 56 10.05 -18.71 8.57
N GLN A 57 10.88 -17.67 8.72
CA GLN A 57 10.54 -16.28 8.53
C GLN A 57 11.20 -15.76 7.26
N VAL A 58 10.39 -15.12 6.43
CA VAL A 58 10.83 -14.50 5.19
C VAL A 58 10.61 -13.00 5.29
N HIS A 59 11.72 -12.27 5.23
CA HIS A 59 11.73 -10.82 5.28
C HIS A 59 11.64 -10.27 3.86
N LEU A 60 10.50 -9.66 3.57
CA LEU A 60 10.22 -8.97 2.33
C LEU A 60 10.53 -7.49 2.49
N ARG A 61 11.26 -6.93 1.52
CA ARG A 61 11.58 -5.51 1.49
C ARG A 61 11.49 -4.98 0.07
N VAL A 62 10.88 -3.82 -0.10
CA VAL A 62 10.86 -3.09 -1.37
C VAL A 62 11.32 -1.66 -1.17
N LYS A 63 11.71 -0.94 -2.23
CA LYS A 63 11.92 0.50 -2.12
C LYS A 63 10.60 1.17 -1.73
N ALA A 64 10.64 2.07 -0.74
CA ALA A 64 9.47 2.81 -0.33
C ALA A 64 9.04 3.80 -1.41
N TRP A 65 7.74 3.93 -1.63
CA TRP A 65 7.15 4.97 -2.47
C TRP A 65 6.30 5.91 -1.61
N ARG A 66 6.56 7.21 -1.72
CA ARG A 66 5.98 8.25 -0.83
C ARG A 66 4.45 8.34 -0.92
N LEU A 67 3.88 8.01 -2.07
CA LEU A 67 2.44 8.07 -2.31
C LEU A 67 1.75 6.70 -2.09
N ALA A 68 2.49 5.65 -1.73
CA ALA A 68 1.91 4.38 -1.35
C ALA A 68 1.15 4.54 -0.03
N ARG A 69 -0.13 4.15 -0.03
CA ARG A 69 -0.92 3.98 1.19
C ARG A 69 -0.64 2.63 1.83
N PHE A 70 -0.54 1.60 0.99
CA PHE A 70 -0.24 0.24 1.40
C PHE A 70 0.68 -0.44 0.38
N TYR A 71 1.32 -1.50 0.84
CA TYR A 71 2.16 -2.39 0.08
C TYR A 71 1.48 -3.76 0.10
N ARG A 72 1.18 -4.28 -1.08
CA ARG A 72 0.55 -5.58 -1.26
C ARG A 72 1.62 -6.59 -1.57
N PHE A 73 2.05 -7.33 -0.56
CA PHE A 73 2.96 -8.46 -0.73
C PHE A 73 2.13 -9.69 -1.05
N GLU A 74 2.55 -10.43 -2.08
CA GLU A 74 1.89 -11.67 -2.46
C GLU A 74 2.90 -12.79 -2.52
N TYR A 75 2.48 -13.97 -2.06
CA TYR A 75 3.28 -15.17 -2.13
C TYR A 75 2.43 -16.39 -2.48
N ARG A 76 3.06 -17.39 -3.09
CA ARG A 76 2.47 -18.72 -3.32
C ARG A 76 3.57 -19.77 -3.39
N LYS A 77 3.20 -21.03 -3.22
CA LYS A 77 4.12 -22.15 -3.49
C LYS A 77 4.42 -22.22 -4.99
N LEU A 78 5.67 -22.52 -5.33
CA LEU A 78 6.10 -22.73 -6.71
C LEU A 78 5.27 -23.84 -7.36
N GLU A 79 4.85 -23.63 -8.61
CA GLU A 79 4.07 -24.60 -9.40
C GLU A 79 2.73 -25.03 -8.78
N SER A 80 2.24 -24.29 -7.78
CA SER A 80 0.90 -24.47 -7.26
C SER A 80 -0.10 -23.69 -8.13
N ASP A 81 -1.19 -24.36 -8.51
CA ASP A 81 -2.39 -23.70 -9.07
C ASP A 81 -3.14 -22.87 -8.01
N ALA A 82 -2.64 -22.85 -6.77
CA ALA A 82 -3.22 -22.07 -5.69
C ALA A 82 -3.19 -20.56 -6.00
N PRO A 83 -4.25 -19.84 -5.59
CA PRO A 83 -4.26 -18.39 -5.69
C PRO A 83 -3.15 -17.77 -4.84
N TRP A 84 -2.66 -16.61 -5.27
CA TRP A 84 -1.69 -15.83 -4.52
C TRP A 84 -2.26 -15.44 -3.15
N GLN A 85 -1.50 -15.76 -2.09
CA GLN A 85 -1.83 -15.29 -0.75
C GLN A 85 -1.40 -13.83 -0.61
N ILE A 86 -2.30 -12.99 -0.10
CA ILE A 86 -2.12 -11.53 -0.06
C ILE A 86 -1.87 -11.08 1.37
N VAL A 87 -0.82 -10.27 1.55
CA VAL A 87 -0.48 -9.63 2.82
C VAL A 87 -0.33 -8.13 2.58
N LEU A 88 -1.21 -7.37 3.23
CA LEU A 88 -1.18 -5.92 3.19
C LEU A 88 -0.30 -5.41 4.34
N SER A 89 0.65 -4.54 4.00
CA SER A 89 1.48 -3.82 4.96
C SER A 89 1.37 -2.32 4.71
N SER A 90 1.33 -1.52 5.78
CA SER A 90 1.46 -0.06 5.66
C SER A 90 2.90 0.38 5.38
N GLY A 91 3.88 -0.52 5.55
CA GLY A 91 5.30 -0.26 5.35
C GLY A 91 5.90 -0.96 4.14
N SER A 92 7.04 -0.46 3.68
CA SER A 92 7.86 -1.06 2.61
C SER A 92 8.56 -2.37 2.99
N LYS A 93 8.26 -2.89 4.19
CA LYS A 93 8.79 -4.14 4.75
C LYS A 93 7.64 -5.00 5.25
N CYS A 94 7.79 -6.31 5.14
CA CYS A 94 6.86 -7.29 5.68
C CYS A 94 7.65 -8.53 6.12
N ILE A 95 7.20 -9.18 7.20
CA ILE A 95 7.75 -10.46 7.65
C ILE A 95 6.64 -11.47 7.50
N LEU A 96 6.87 -12.47 6.65
CA LEU A 96 6.02 -13.64 6.56
C LEU A 96 6.55 -14.68 7.53
N ALA A 97 5.72 -15.13 8.46
CA ALA A 97 6.05 -16.20 9.40
C ALA A 97 5.20 -17.44 9.10
N ASN A 98 5.62 -18.59 9.63
CA ASN A 98 4.91 -19.87 9.50
C ASN A 98 4.77 -20.36 8.05
N LEU A 99 5.77 -20.09 7.21
CA LEU A 99 5.87 -20.71 5.89
C LEU A 99 6.30 -22.17 6.03
N ASP A 100 5.84 -23.03 5.12
CA ASP A 100 6.21 -24.44 5.13
C ASP A 100 7.70 -24.60 4.83
N ARG A 101 8.35 -25.53 5.55
CA ARG A 101 9.76 -25.85 5.36
C ARG A 101 9.97 -26.65 4.09
N ARG A 102 11.18 -26.56 3.54
CA ARG A 102 11.64 -27.31 2.37
C ARG A 102 10.75 -27.14 1.14
N GLN A 103 10.28 -25.92 0.93
CA GLN A 103 9.33 -25.59 -0.14
C GLN A 103 9.80 -24.35 -0.89
N ASP A 104 9.70 -24.41 -2.22
CA ASP A 104 9.89 -23.24 -3.07
C ASP A 104 8.66 -22.34 -3.05
N TYR A 105 8.91 -21.05 -2.91
CA TYR A 105 7.89 -20.01 -2.96
C TYR A 105 8.22 -18.96 -4.02
N GLU A 106 7.17 -18.45 -4.65
CA GLU A 106 7.20 -17.28 -5.50
C GLU A 106 6.67 -16.07 -4.72
N PHE A 107 7.33 -14.93 -4.88
CA PHE A 107 6.99 -13.68 -4.20
C PHE A 107 6.88 -12.55 -5.21
N ARG A 108 5.89 -11.68 -5.05
CA ARG A 108 5.76 -10.42 -5.78
C ARG A 108 5.21 -9.33 -4.88
N VAL A 109 5.41 -8.07 -5.25
CA VAL A 109 4.88 -6.93 -4.50
C VAL A 109 4.25 -5.91 -5.44
N ALA A 110 3.21 -5.22 -4.99
CA ALA A 110 2.65 -4.07 -5.65
C ALA A 110 2.44 -2.91 -4.66
N TYR A 111 2.47 -1.68 -5.17
CA TYR A 111 2.09 -0.50 -4.40
C TYR A 111 0.59 -0.23 -4.58
N LEU A 112 -0.08 0.14 -3.50
CA LEU A 112 -1.47 0.58 -3.51
C LEU A 112 -1.54 2.05 -3.14
N GLY A 113 -2.05 2.88 -4.05
CA GLY A 113 -2.11 4.33 -3.94
C GLY A 113 -3.53 4.88 -3.86
N ALA A 114 -3.72 6.13 -4.30
CA ALA A 114 -5.03 6.69 -4.55
C ALA A 114 -5.65 6.13 -5.85
N ASP A 115 -4.80 5.88 -6.84
CA ASP A 115 -5.16 5.19 -8.07
C ASP A 115 -5.29 3.67 -7.82
N PRO A 116 -6.34 3.01 -8.35
CA PRO A 116 -6.60 1.59 -8.12
C PRO A 116 -5.75 0.65 -8.99
N THR A 117 -4.94 1.17 -9.92
CA THR A 117 -4.10 0.35 -10.81
C THR A 117 -3.02 -0.37 -10.01
N VAL A 118 -2.92 -1.69 -10.18
CA VAL A 118 -1.96 -2.52 -9.48
C VAL A 118 -0.82 -2.91 -10.41
N THR A 119 0.33 -2.29 -10.23
CA THR A 119 1.57 -2.66 -10.93
C THR A 119 2.42 -3.56 -10.04
N TYR A 120 2.63 -4.81 -10.45
CA TYR A 120 3.46 -5.78 -9.73
C TYR A 120 4.94 -5.66 -10.09
N SER A 121 5.81 -6.02 -9.15
CA SER A 121 7.23 -6.26 -9.36
C SER A 121 7.49 -7.53 -10.17
N ASP A 122 8.75 -7.73 -10.56
CA ASP A 122 9.24 -9.04 -10.96
C ASP A 122 8.99 -10.08 -9.86
N VAL A 123 8.71 -11.31 -10.30
CA VAL A 123 8.51 -12.46 -9.40
C VAL A 123 9.88 -12.96 -8.95
N ILE A 124 10.07 -13.04 -7.63
CA ILE A 124 11.28 -13.59 -7.02
C ILE A 124 10.96 -14.98 -6.49
N ARG A 125 11.80 -15.96 -6.83
CA ARG A 125 11.71 -17.34 -6.34
C ARG A 125 12.74 -17.56 -5.24
N ARG A 126 12.32 -18.18 -4.13
CA ARG A 126 13.21 -18.58 -3.05
C ARG A 126 12.76 -19.90 -2.43
N PHE A 127 13.74 -20.75 -2.16
CA PHE A 127 13.57 -21.97 -1.38
C PHE A 127 13.56 -21.62 0.11
N VAL A 128 12.51 -22.01 0.83
CA VAL A 128 12.43 -21.88 2.29
C VAL A 128 12.93 -23.18 2.90
N TYR A 129 14.00 -23.11 3.70
CA TYR A 129 14.61 -24.28 4.35
C TYR A 129 13.86 -24.70 5.63
#